data_AF-A0A921G9T0-F1
#
_entry.id   AF-A0A921G9T0-F1
#
_cell.length_a   1.000
_cell.length_b   1.000
_cell.length_c   1.000
_cell.angle_alpha   90.00
_cell.angle_beta   90.00
_cell.angle_gamma   90.00
#
_symmetry.space_group_name_H-M   'P 1'
#
loop_
_entity.id
_entity.type
_entity.pdbx_description
1 polymer ?
#
loop_
_entity_poly.entity_id
_entity_poly.type
_entity_poly.pdbx_seq_one_letter_code
_entity_poly.pdbx_strand_id
1 'polypeptide(L)'
;MNKIWAELNKTMQTQIKKKDTYEAGINTLFDLRNQLMETLISFNEQLSREDFDAIPFINADGYHSKTIAYSIWHIFHIEDIVAHTLISENEQVFFRAIIKNVSIHL
;
A
#
# COMPACT_ATOMS: atom_id res chain seq x y z
N MET A 1 -3.57 -13.77 1.03
CA MET A 1 -4.78 -12.98 0.71
C MET A 1 -5.99 -13.88 0.92
N ASN A 2 -7.08 -13.38 1.53
CA ASN A 2 -8.29 -14.19 1.68
C ASN A 2 -8.99 -14.39 0.31
N LYS A 3 -9.89 -15.37 0.23
CA LYS A 3 -10.55 -15.73 -1.04
C LYS A 3 -11.37 -14.59 -1.64
N ILE A 4 -12.07 -13.82 -0.80
CA ILE A 4 -12.92 -12.70 -1.25
C ILE A 4 -12.04 -11.62 -1.90
N TRP A 5 -10.97 -11.21 -1.25
CA TRP A 5 -10.04 -10.21 -1.77
C TRP A 5 -9.34 -10.67 -3.04
N ALA A 6 -8.99 -11.96 -3.13
CA ALA A 6 -8.37 -12.51 -4.34
C ALA A 6 -9.32 -12.41 -5.54
N GLU A 7 -10.60 -12.73 -5.36
CA GLU A 7 -11.62 -12.62 -6.42
C GLU A 7 -11.91 -11.17 -6.80
N LEU A 8 -12.05 -10.27 -5.82
CA LEU A 8 -12.24 -8.83 -6.08
C LEU A 8 -11.05 -8.24 -6.86
N ASN A 9 -9.82 -8.56 -6.45
CA ASN A 9 -8.61 -8.11 -7.14
C ASN A 9 -8.56 -8.62 -8.58
N LYS A 10 -8.83 -9.91 -8.81
CA LYS A 10 -8.86 -10.50 -10.15
C LYS A 10 -9.95 -9.87 -11.03
N THR A 11 -11.12 -9.62 -10.46
CA THR A 11 -12.26 -9.00 -11.14
C THR A 11 -11.92 -7.56 -11.55
N MET A 12 -11.42 -6.76 -10.60
CA MET A 12 -10.97 -5.39 -10.84
C MET A 12 -9.93 -5.33 -11.96
N GLN A 13 -8.89 -6.17 -11.91
CA GLN A 13 -7.84 -6.22 -12.93
C GLN A 13 -8.37 -6.54 -14.33
N THR A 14 -9.44 -7.34 -14.42
CA THR A 14 -10.07 -7.68 -15.70
C THR A 14 -10.88 -6.50 -16.23
N GLN A 15 -11.60 -5.80 -15.35
CA GLN A 15 -12.48 -4.69 -15.70
C GLN A 15 -11.71 -3.43 -16.14
N ILE A 16 -10.61 -3.06 -15.46
CA ILE A 16 -9.84 -1.85 -15.79
C ILE A 16 -9.12 -1.92 -17.15
N LYS A 17 -8.97 -3.11 -17.72
CA LYS A 17 -8.31 -3.31 -19.02
C LYS A 17 -9.18 -2.95 -20.22
N LYS A 18 -10.49 -2.79 -20.04
CA LYS A 18 -11.42 -2.48 -21.14
C LYS A 18 -12.21 -1.22 -20.83
N LYS A 19 -12.42 -0.40 -21.86
CA LYS A 19 -13.10 0.90 -21.75
C LYS A 19 -14.55 0.78 -21.29
N ASP A 20 -15.27 -0.24 -21.76
CA ASP A 20 -16.67 -0.52 -21.44
C ASP A 20 -16.86 -0.95 -19.98
N THR A 21 -15.87 -1.59 -19.37
CA THR A 21 -15.92 -2.05 -17.98
C THR A 21 -15.10 -1.20 -17.01
N TYR A 22 -14.47 -0.12 -17.47
CA TYR A 22 -13.54 0.68 -16.68
C TYR A 22 -14.19 1.24 -15.41
N GLU A 23 -15.35 1.89 -15.54
CA GLU A 23 -16.09 2.47 -14.40
C GLU A 23 -16.51 1.38 -13.38
N ALA A 24 -16.91 0.20 -13.86
CA ALA A 24 -17.20 -0.93 -12.98
C ALA A 24 -15.94 -1.39 -12.23
N GLY A 25 -14.79 -1.39 -12.92
CA GLY A 25 -13.48 -1.68 -12.32
C GLY A 25 -13.11 -0.71 -11.20
N ILE A 26 -13.40 0.59 -11.36
CA ILE A 26 -13.20 1.59 -10.30
C ILE A 26 -14.08 1.29 -9.08
N ASN A 27 -15.35 0.94 -9.28
CA ASN A 27 -16.24 0.56 -8.17
C ASN A 27 -15.74 -0.69 -7.44
N THR A 28 -15.29 -1.73 -8.16
CA THR A 28 -14.72 -2.94 -7.56
C THR A 28 -13.40 -2.65 -6.82
N LEU A 29 -12.58 -1.74 -7.34
CA LEU A 29 -11.38 -1.27 -6.64
C LEU A 29 -11.73 -0.61 -5.32
N PHE A 30 -12.74 0.27 -5.29
CA PHE A 30 -13.19 0.93 -4.06
C PHE A 30 -13.75 -0.06 -3.04
N ASP A 31 -14.52 -1.06 -3.47
CA ASP A 31 -15.00 -2.12 -2.57
C ASP A 31 -13.83 -2.88 -1.91
N LEU A 32 -12.86 -3.33 -2.72
CA LEU A 32 -11.65 -3.98 -2.19
C LEU A 32 -10.89 -3.06 -1.23
N ARG A 33 -10.71 -1.78 -1.58
CA ARG A 33 -10.01 -0.80 -0.75
C ARG A 33 -10.72 -0.60 0.59
N ASN A 34 -12.05 -0.50 0.60
CA ASN A 34 -12.82 -0.30 1.82
C ASN A 34 -12.66 -1.50 2.77
N GLN A 35 -12.75 -2.73 2.25
CA GLN A 35 -12.55 -3.94 3.08
C GLN A 35 -11.14 -4.04 3.66
N LEU A 36 -10.12 -3.65 2.88
CA LEU A 36 -8.74 -3.58 3.38
C LEU A 36 -8.61 -2.51 4.48
N MET A 37 -9.25 -1.35 4.29
CA MET A 37 -9.21 -0.26 5.27
C MET A 37 -9.93 -0.63 6.57
N GLU A 38 -11.08 -1.30 6.51
CA GLU A 38 -11.77 -1.84 7.69
C GLU A 38 -10.88 -2.82 8.47
N THR A 39 -10.11 -3.64 7.77
CA THR A 39 -9.13 -4.53 8.42
C THR A 39 -8.04 -3.73 9.15
N LEU A 40 -7.48 -2.70 8.51
CA LEU A 40 -6.48 -1.84 9.15
C LEU A 40 -7.03 -1.11 10.38
N ILE A 41 -8.28 -0.66 10.32
CA ILE A 41 -8.97 -0.05 11.47
C ILE A 41 -9.12 -1.07 12.60
N SER A 42 -9.53 -2.30 12.30
CA SER A 42 -9.65 -3.36 13.30
C SER A 42 -8.32 -3.68 14.00
N PHE A 43 -7.19 -3.61 13.27
CA PHE A 43 -5.87 -3.80 13.89
C PHE A 43 -5.57 -2.72 14.92
N ASN A 44 -5.89 -1.46 14.63
CA ASN A 44 -5.70 -0.37 15.58
C ASN A 44 -6.56 -0.54 16.85
N GLU A 45 -7.75 -1.13 16.73
CA GLU A 45 -8.64 -1.38 17.86
C GLU A 45 -8.24 -2.60 18.70
N GLN A 46 -7.64 -3.61 18.07
CA GLN A 46 -7.44 -4.93 18.68
C GLN A 46 -6.00 -5.22 19.10
N LEU A 47 -5.01 -4.57 18.49
CA LEU A 47 -3.60 -4.89 18.68
C LEU A 47 -2.91 -3.88 19.60
N SER A 48 -1.99 -4.39 20.42
CA SER A 48 -1.07 -3.57 21.20
C SER A 48 0.06 -3.03 20.34
N ARG A 49 0.81 -2.04 20.87
CA ARG A 49 2.00 -1.51 20.18
C ARG A 49 3.04 -2.61 19.94
N GLU A 50 3.19 -3.52 20.90
CA GLU A 50 4.11 -4.65 20.84
C GLU A 50 3.77 -5.61 19.71
N ASP A 51 2.47 -5.82 19.42
CA ASP A 51 2.02 -6.63 18.29
C ASP A 51 2.39 -5.98 16.94
N PHE A 52 2.36 -4.64 16.85
CA PHE A 52 2.79 -3.92 15.66
C PHE A 52 4.30 -4.00 15.42
N ASP A 53 5.09 -4.08 16.50
CA ASP A 53 6.55 -4.16 16.49
C ASP A 53 7.06 -5.62 16.31
N ALA A 54 6.20 -6.61 16.55
CA ALA A 54 6.57 -8.02 16.48
C ALA A 54 6.88 -8.49 15.05
N ILE A 55 7.88 -9.38 14.94
CA ILE A 55 8.23 -10.11 13.72
C ILE A 55 7.98 -11.61 13.97
N PRO A 56 6.73 -12.07 13.90
CA PRO A 56 6.36 -13.43 14.31
C PRO A 56 7.01 -14.53 13.43
N PHE A 57 7.43 -14.20 12.20
CA PHE A 57 8.05 -15.15 11.27
C PHE A 57 9.40 -14.64 10.73
N ILE A 58 10.32 -14.30 11.64
CA ILE A 58 11.62 -13.69 11.31
C ILE A 58 12.46 -14.46 10.27
N ASN A 59 12.31 -15.79 10.20
CA ASN A 59 13.04 -16.65 9.26
C ASN A 59 12.20 -17.12 8.06
N ALA A 60 10.98 -16.62 7.89
CA ALA A 60 10.17 -16.97 6.73
C ALA A 60 10.60 -16.17 5.50
N ASP A 61 10.75 -16.84 4.36
CA ASP A 61 10.99 -16.16 3.09
C ASP A 61 9.78 -15.33 2.67
N GLY A 62 10.00 -14.06 2.32
CA GLY A 62 8.98 -13.13 1.82
C GLY A 62 8.40 -12.17 2.85
N TYR A 63 7.23 -11.58 2.55
CA TYR A 63 6.62 -10.48 3.33
C TYR A 63 6.23 -10.85 4.76
N HIS A 64 6.07 -12.14 5.05
CA HIS A 64 5.75 -12.63 6.40
C HIS A 64 6.88 -12.39 7.42
N SER A 65 8.09 -12.08 6.95
CA SER A 65 9.22 -11.64 7.78
C SER A 65 9.17 -10.17 8.21
N LYS A 66 8.13 -9.42 7.82
CA LYS A 66 7.99 -7.99 8.15
C LYS A 66 7.02 -7.78 9.31
N THR A 67 7.22 -6.67 10.03
CA THR A 67 6.27 -6.23 11.07
C THR A 67 4.96 -5.76 10.44
N ILE A 68 3.89 -5.72 11.25
CA ILE A 68 2.62 -5.12 10.83
C ILE A 68 2.84 -3.63 10.55
N ALA A 69 3.58 -2.93 11.41
CA ALA A 69 3.89 -1.51 11.23
C ALA A 69 4.59 -1.22 9.89
N TYR A 70 5.61 -2.01 9.53
CA TYR A 70 6.29 -1.87 8.24
C TYR A 70 5.34 -2.09 7.06
N SER A 71 4.50 -3.12 7.15
CA SER A 71 3.58 -3.48 6.07
C SER A 71 2.56 -2.36 5.81
N ILE A 72 2.02 -1.75 6.87
CA ILE A 72 1.11 -0.61 6.78
C ILE A 72 1.81 0.61 6.18
N TRP A 73 2.99 0.96 6.70
CA TRP A 73 3.80 2.05 6.16
C TRP A 73 4.07 1.86 4.66
N HIS A 74 4.43 0.63 4.26
CA HIS A 74 4.77 0.31 2.88
C HIS A 74 3.57 0.44 1.92
N ILE A 75 2.36 0.08 2.35
CA ILE A 75 1.14 0.28 1.54
C ILE A 75 0.92 1.76 1.26
N PHE A 76 0.89 2.59 2.31
CA PHE A 76 0.65 4.02 2.15
C PHE A 76 1.79 4.73 1.44
N HIS A 77 3.03 4.24 1.59
CA HIS A 77 4.16 4.79 0.85
C HIS A 77 4.03 4.58 -0.66
N ILE A 78 3.52 3.42 -1.12
CA ILE A 78 3.23 3.20 -2.54
C ILE A 78 2.12 4.14 -3.01
N GLU A 79 1.03 4.28 -2.26
CA GLU A 79 -0.07 5.20 -2.61
C GLU A 79 0.43 6.65 -2.72
N ASP A 80 1.26 7.08 -1.77
CA ASP A 80 1.87 8.40 -1.74
C ASP A 80 2.74 8.65 -2.98
N ILE A 81 3.60 7.70 -3.35
CA ILE A 81 4.43 7.78 -4.56
C ILE A 81 3.56 7.91 -5.81
N VAL A 82 2.52 7.08 -5.94
CA VAL A 82 1.64 7.11 -7.12
C VAL A 82 0.91 8.44 -7.22
N ALA A 83 0.29 8.90 -6.13
CA ALA A 83 -0.47 10.15 -6.11
C ALA A 83 0.41 11.37 -6.40
N HIS A 84 1.56 11.46 -5.75
CA HIS A 84 2.43 12.63 -5.87
C HIS A 84 3.29 12.58 -7.12
N THR A 85 3.97 11.46 -7.40
CA THR A 85 4.94 11.38 -8.49
C THR A 85 4.28 11.11 -9.83
N LEU A 86 3.38 10.12 -9.91
CA LEU A 86 2.83 9.67 -11.19
C LEU A 86 1.64 10.50 -11.66
N ILE A 87 0.77 10.92 -10.73
CA ILE A 87 -0.45 11.67 -11.06
C ILE A 87 -0.21 13.18 -10.99
N SER A 88 0.45 13.66 -9.93
CA SER A 88 0.61 15.10 -9.68
C SER A 88 1.96 15.66 -10.14
N GLU A 89 2.88 14.81 -10.63
CA GLU A 89 4.24 15.18 -11.06
C GLU A 89 5.05 15.97 -10.01
N ASN A 90 4.74 15.77 -8.73
CA ASN A 90 5.45 16.39 -7.62
C ASN A 90 6.84 15.77 -7.42
N GLU A 91 7.80 16.60 -7.05
CA GLU A 91 9.13 16.16 -6.61
C GLU A 91 9.02 15.37 -5.30
N GLN A 92 9.59 14.16 -5.25
CA GLN A 92 9.61 13.39 -4.00
C GLN A 92 10.52 14.04 -2.96
N VAL A 93 10.01 14.15 -1.72
CA VAL A 93 10.72 14.75 -0.59
C VAL A 93 12.08 14.08 -0.33
N PHE A 94 12.18 12.76 -0.57
CA PHE A 94 13.43 12.01 -0.38
C PHE A 94 14.50 12.33 -1.43
N PHE A 95 14.14 12.65 -2.68
CA PHE A 95 15.12 13.11 -3.67
C PHE A 95 15.65 14.51 -3.35
N ARG A 96 14.80 15.37 -2.78
CA ARG A 96 15.20 16.71 -2.34
C ARG A 96 16.26 16.68 -1.24
N ALA A 97 16.18 15.73 -0.32
CA ALA A 97 17.16 15.56 0.76
C ALA A 97 18.52 15.06 0.24
N ILE A 98 18.52 14.18 -0.76
CA ILE A 98 19.75 13.68 -1.40
C ILE A 98 20.43 14.80 -2.19
N ILE A 99 19.68 15.55 -3.00
CA ILE A 99 20.24 16.65 -3.80
C ILE A 99 20.80 17.75 -2.89
N LYS A 100 20.11 18.12 -1.80
CA LYS A 100 20.62 19.12 -0.85
C LYS A 100 21.91 18.70 -0.16
N ASN A 101 22.10 17.41 0.13
CA ASN A 101 23.36 16.91 0.71
C ASN A 101 24.49 16.77 -0.31
N VAL A 102 24.19 16.60 -1.60
CA VAL A 102 25.20 16.60 -2.67
C VAL A 102 25.64 18.02 -3.03
N SER A 103 24.73 19.01 -2.96
CA SER A 103 25.04 20.42 -3.21
C SER A 103 25.88 21.13 -2.13
N ILE A 104 26.23 20.46 -1.01
CA ILE A 104 27.14 21.02 0.01
C ILE A 104 28.62 20.66 -0.27
N HIS A 105 28.90 19.97 -1.38
CA HIS A 105 30.25 19.58 -1.78
C HIS A 105 30.61 19.90 -3.24
N LEU A 106 30.00 20.94 -3.83
CA LEU A 106 30.47 21.56 -5.07
C LEU A 106 30.73 23.06 -4.85
#